data_AF-A0A536X9W3-F1
#
_entry.id   AF-A0A536X9W3-F1
#
_cell.length_a   1.000
_cell.length_b   1.000
_cell.length_c   1.000
_cell.angle_alpha   90.00
_cell.angle_beta   90.00
_cell.angle_gamma   90.00
#
_symmetry.space_group_name_H-M   'P 1'
#
loop_
_entity.id
_entity.type
_entity.pdbx_description
1 polymer ?
#
loop_
_entity_poly.entity_id
_entity_poly.type
_entity_poly.pdbx_seq_one_letter_code
_entity_poly.pdbx_strand_id
1 'polypeptide(L)'
;MTKTPARHGRSLQIETAVIAMEVLQKRSAAKAVRSIGACIFLFLAGAASGSESIVISPGDCNSGVHLVARGARLSNVLDRLADTLRFELQLADSSDSIVDVDVSKQAPELVANISPVDNLVVAYVRSVDCPGRDRIVKVWTLPNANRAPPRTVDASPMPRQLTEAEKKLARDGEEMYRRAHGMPPAGDEGETAK
;
A
#
# COMPACT_ATOMS: atom_id res chain seq x y z
N MET A 1 46.65 -39.53 2.69
CA MET A 1 47.49 -39.32 3.89
C MET A 1 48.09 -37.93 3.74
N THR A 2 47.75 -36.88 4.47
CA THR A 2 47.66 -36.68 5.93
C THR A 2 46.76 -35.45 6.19
N LYS A 3 45.71 -35.60 7.01
CA LYS A 3 45.60 -35.11 8.41
C LYS A 3 45.27 -33.61 8.55
N THR A 4 43.97 -33.35 8.73
CA THR A 4 43.40 -32.16 9.38
C THR A 4 43.95 -32.00 10.80
N PRO A 5 44.06 -30.76 11.30
CA PRO A 5 43.45 -30.49 12.59
C PRO A 5 42.61 -29.21 12.60
N ALA A 6 41.50 -29.30 13.33
CA ALA A 6 40.62 -28.20 13.71
C ALA A 6 41.33 -27.20 14.64
N ARG A 7 40.97 -25.92 14.55
CA ARG A 7 41.11 -24.97 15.66
C ARG A 7 39.89 -24.08 15.78
N HIS A 8 39.23 -24.25 16.92
CA HIS A 8 38.33 -23.29 17.55
C HIS A 8 39.05 -21.95 17.77
N GLY A 9 38.34 -20.86 17.47
CA GLY A 9 38.64 -19.51 17.93
C GLY A 9 37.34 -18.79 18.25
N ARG A 10 36.88 -18.90 19.50
CA ARG A 10 35.89 -17.98 20.10
C ARG A 10 36.67 -16.79 20.65
N SER A 11 36.37 -15.59 20.18
CA SER A 11 36.80 -14.28 20.69
C SER A 11 36.15 -13.25 19.77
N LEU A 12 35.56 -12.14 20.17
CA LEU A 12 35.38 -11.48 21.45
C LEU A 12 34.35 -10.37 21.13
N GLN A 13 33.47 -10.05 22.07
CA GLN A 13 32.94 -8.70 22.34
C GLN A 13 32.34 -7.87 21.18
N ILE A 14 31.02 -7.68 21.23
CA ILE A 14 30.42 -6.39 20.82
C ILE A 14 29.85 -5.74 22.08
N GLU A 15 30.26 -4.49 22.23
CA GLU A 15 30.29 -3.70 23.44
C GLU A 15 28.90 -3.32 23.95
N THR A 16 28.81 -3.43 25.27
CA THR A 16 27.93 -2.71 26.18
C THR A 16 27.85 -1.20 25.87
N ALA A 17 26.64 -0.69 25.71
CA ALA A 17 26.31 0.69 26.08
C ALA A 17 25.58 0.64 27.44
N VAL A 18 26.35 0.80 28.52
CA VAL A 18 25.84 0.97 29.89
C VAL A 18 25.40 2.42 30.05
N ILE A 19 24.15 2.60 30.43
CA ILE A 19 23.56 3.89 30.81
C ILE A 19 24.16 4.31 32.16
N ALA A 20 24.99 5.36 32.14
CA ALA A 20 25.50 6.01 33.35
C ALA A 20 24.47 7.02 33.88
N MET A 21 23.84 6.69 35.01
CA MET A 21 23.17 7.67 35.87
C MET A 21 24.15 8.06 36.98
N GLU A 22 24.68 9.28 36.92
CA GLU A 22 25.30 9.92 38.07
C GLU A 22 24.24 10.75 38.81
N VAL A 23 23.83 10.30 39.99
CA VAL A 23 23.49 11.23 41.08
C VAL A 23 24.08 10.68 42.38
N LEU A 24 25.10 11.41 42.82
CA LEU A 24 25.84 11.27 44.06
C LEU A 24 24.93 11.44 45.28
N GLN A 25 24.79 10.44 46.15
CA GLN A 25 24.28 10.69 47.51
C GLN A 25 24.89 9.78 48.59
N LYS A 26 26.04 10.27 49.08
CA LYS A 26 26.52 10.32 50.48
C LYS A 26 26.01 9.24 51.45
N ARG A 27 26.95 8.37 51.87
CA ARG A 27 26.79 7.39 52.96
C ARG A 27 26.60 8.08 54.33
N SER A 28 25.65 7.60 55.11
CA SER A 28 25.76 7.54 56.58
C SER A 28 24.76 6.54 57.16
N ALA A 29 25.29 5.49 57.79
CA ALA A 29 24.52 4.50 58.52
C ALA A 29 24.06 5.08 59.87
N ALA A 30 22.75 5.06 60.14
CA ALA A 30 22.21 5.05 61.50
C ALA A 30 20.71 4.71 61.51
N LYS A 31 20.42 3.55 62.10
CA LYS A 31 19.24 3.17 62.90
C LYS A 31 17.82 3.35 62.32
N ALA A 32 17.11 2.21 62.36
CA ALA A 32 15.70 2.00 62.08
C ALA A 32 14.75 2.95 62.82
N VAL A 33 13.73 3.45 62.11
CA VAL A 33 12.40 3.71 62.65
C VAL A 33 11.35 3.30 61.62
N ARG A 34 10.39 2.56 62.14
CA ARG A 34 9.21 1.92 61.56
C ARG A 34 8.16 3.01 61.27
N SER A 35 7.64 3.10 60.04
CA SER A 35 6.27 3.60 59.85
C SER A 35 5.65 3.08 58.57
N ILE A 36 4.45 2.58 58.76
CA ILE A 36 3.50 2.01 57.81
C ILE A 36 3.05 3.11 56.85
N GLY A 37 3.10 2.84 55.54
CA GLY A 37 2.58 3.70 54.49
C GLY A 37 2.22 2.82 53.30
N ALA A 38 0.93 2.62 53.14
CA ALA A 38 0.30 1.61 52.30
C ALA A 38 0.84 1.49 50.86
N CYS A 39 0.91 0.23 50.44
CA CYS A 39 0.97 -0.21 49.05
C CYS A 39 -0.03 0.55 48.16
N ILE A 40 0.48 1.39 47.27
CA ILE A 40 -0.13 1.59 45.95
C ILE A 40 1.01 1.54 44.93
N PHE A 41 1.48 0.31 44.68
CA PHE A 41 2.11 -0.02 43.41
C PHE A 41 1.00 0.06 42.34
N LEU A 42 0.81 1.26 41.76
CA LEU A 42 0.03 1.45 40.54
C LEU A 42 0.86 0.89 39.37
N PHE A 43 0.83 -0.43 39.26
CA PHE A 43 1.26 -1.17 38.07
C PHE A 43 -0.01 -1.73 37.40
N LEU A 44 -0.05 -1.64 36.07
CA LEU A 44 -1.08 -2.05 35.13
C LEU A 44 -2.28 -1.07 35.03
N ALA A 45 -2.63 -0.50 33.88
CA ALA A 45 -2.36 -0.90 32.50
C ALA A 45 -2.01 0.34 31.68
N GLY A 46 -0.73 0.48 31.30
CA GLY A 46 -0.45 1.14 30.03
C GLY A 46 -1.14 0.29 28.98
N ALA A 47 -2.16 0.83 28.33
CA ALA A 47 -2.64 0.25 27.10
C ALA A 47 -1.39 -0.01 26.26
N ALA A 48 -1.15 -1.28 25.91
CA ALA A 48 -0.37 -1.58 24.73
C ALA A 48 -1.22 -1.06 23.56
N SER A 49 -1.26 0.27 23.40
CA SER A 49 -1.55 0.89 22.12
C SER A 49 -0.52 0.28 21.21
N GLY A 50 -0.94 -0.70 20.41
CA GLY A 50 -0.08 -1.34 19.42
C GLY A 50 0.60 -0.22 18.67
N SER A 51 1.89 0.00 18.94
CA SER A 51 2.57 1.16 18.39
C SER A 51 2.71 0.87 16.91
N GLU A 52 1.99 1.65 16.11
CA GLU A 52 2.22 1.70 14.67
C GLU A 52 3.73 1.87 14.45
N SER A 53 4.34 0.92 13.76
CA SER A 53 5.77 0.95 13.45
C SER A 53 5.95 0.90 11.94
N ILE A 54 6.61 1.91 11.39
CA ILE A 54 6.99 1.96 9.97
C ILE A 54 8.50 2.16 9.89
N VAL A 55 9.19 1.17 9.36
CA VAL A 55 10.64 1.19 9.08
C VAL A 55 10.83 0.94 7.59
N ILE A 56 11.52 1.86 6.93
CA ILE A 56 11.84 1.76 5.50
C ILE A 56 13.36 1.82 5.39
N SER A 57 13.96 0.75 4.88
CA SER A 57 15.39 0.67 4.61
C SER A 57 15.59 0.59 3.10
N PRO A 58 16.07 1.66 2.44
CA PRO A 58 16.47 1.58 1.04
C PRO A 58 17.69 0.68 0.91
N GLY A 59 17.61 -0.33 0.04
CA GLY A 59 18.72 -1.20 -0.32
C GLY A 59 19.39 -0.77 -1.62
N ASP A 60 20.15 -1.68 -2.19
CA ASP A 60 20.82 -1.52 -3.49
C ASP A 60 19.92 -1.90 -4.67
N CYS A 61 20.43 -1.76 -5.90
CA CYS A 61 19.68 -2.03 -7.13
C CYS A 61 19.20 -3.50 -7.30
N ASN A 62 19.71 -4.44 -6.50
CA ASN A 62 19.31 -5.85 -6.51
C ASN A 62 18.42 -6.19 -5.30
N SER A 63 18.76 -5.70 -4.12
CA SER A 63 18.00 -5.96 -2.88
C SER A 63 16.69 -5.17 -2.79
N GLY A 64 16.59 -4.02 -3.45
CA GLY A 64 15.37 -3.21 -3.49
C GLY A 64 15.14 -2.47 -2.18
N VAL A 65 13.88 -2.35 -1.75
CA VAL A 65 13.47 -1.65 -0.53
C VAL A 65 12.95 -2.67 0.47
N HIS A 66 13.45 -2.60 1.71
CA HIS A 66 12.89 -3.34 2.84
C HIS A 66 11.89 -2.46 3.58
N LEU A 67 10.65 -2.92 3.68
CA LEU A 67 9.56 -2.28 4.39
C LEU A 67 9.11 -3.18 5.53
N VAL A 68 9.10 -2.61 6.74
CA VAL A 68 8.39 -3.17 7.89
C VAL A 68 7.30 -2.18 8.29
N ALA A 69 6.05 -2.59 8.18
CA ALA A 69 4.90 -1.84 8.65
C ALA A 69 4.09 -2.76 9.56
N ARG A 70 3.79 -2.35 10.80
CA ARG A 70 2.96 -3.14 11.72
C ARG A 70 1.83 -2.29 12.26
N GLY A 71 0.60 -2.71 11.96
CA GLY A 71 -0.60 -1.97 12.34
C GLY A 71 -0.63 -0.54 11.80
N ALA A 72 0.01 -0.29 10.66
CA ALA A 72 0.23 1.05 10.15
C ALA A 72 -0.85 1.46 9.15
N ARG A 73 -1.19 2.75 9.14
CA ARG A 73 -2.11 3.29 8.13
C ARG A 73 -1.43 3.32 6.77
N LEU A 74 -2.11 2.83 5.73
CA LEU A 74 -1.57 2.79 4.37
C LEU A 74 -1.15 4.19 3.92
N SER A 75 -1.94 5.22 4.22
CA SER A 75 -1.63 6.61 3.92
C SER A 75 -0.26 7.03 4.49
N ASN A 76 -0.01 6.73 5.77
CA ASN A 76 1.26 6.99 6.44
C ASN A 76 2.43 6.22 5.83
N VAL A 77 2.20 4.95 5.45
CA VAL A 77 3.24 4.12 4.84
C VAL A 77 3.59 4.65 3.45
N LEU A 78 2.59 5.02 2.64
CA LEU A 78 2.79 5.59 1.30
C LEU A 78 3.46 6.96 1.37
N ASP A 79 3.10 7.80 2.34
CA ASP A 79 3.72 9.11 2.57
C ASP A 79 5.22 8.98 2.88
N ARG A 80 5.58 8.09 3.81
CA ARG A 80 6.99 7.82 4.12
C ARG A 80 7.76 7.17 2.98
N LEU A 81 7.10 6.31 2.19
CA LEU A 81 7.70 5.75 0.97
C LEU A 81 7.93 6.84 -0.09
N ALA A 82 6.99 7.79 -0.24
CA ALA A 82 7.10 8.92 -1.15
C ALA A 82 8.30 9.80 -0.78
N ASP A 83 8.48 10.08 0.51
CA ASP A 83 9.63 10.82 1.02
C ASP A 83 10.95 10.09 0.82
N THR A 84 10.97 8.78 1.10
CA THR A 84 12.19 7.97 1.02
C THR A 84 12.62 7.75 -0.43
N LEU A 85 11.67 7.46 -1.32
CA LEU A 85 11.91 7.10 -2.72
C LEU A 85 11.73 8.27 -3.70
N ARG A 86 11.33 9.44 -3.18
CA ARG A 86 11.19 10.72 -3.92
C ARG A 86 10.23 10.65 -5.10
N PHE A 87 9.03 10.10 -4.87
CA PHE A 87 7.95 10.11 -5.86
C PHE A 87 6.79 11.02 -5.42
N GLU A 88 5.96 11.44 -6.38
CA GLU A 88 4.75 12.23 -6.10
C GLU A 88 3.60 11.32 -5.62
N LEU A 89 3.00 11.64 -4.47
CA LEU A 89 1.85 10.90 -3.94
C LEU A 89 0.56 11.73 -4.09
N GLN A 90 -0.49 11.11 -4.62
CA GLN A 90 -1.84 11.69 -4.68
C GLN A 90 -2.87 10.72 -4.12
N LEU A 91 -3.30 10.96 -2.89
CA LEU A 91 -4.35 10.16 -2.24
C LEU A 91 -5.71 10.82 -2.48
N ALA A 92 -6.67 10.06 -2.98
CA ALA A 92 -8.09 10.41 -2.90
C ALA A 92 -8.61 10.19 -1.47
N ASP A 93 -9.77 10.79 -1.14
CA ASP A 93 -10.52 10.49 0.10
C ASP A 93 -11.02 9.04 0.07
N SER A 94 -10.14 8.09 0.41
CA SER A 94 -10.42 6.67 0.49
C SER A 94 -10.40 6.18 1.94
N SER A 95 -10.89 4.95 2.18
CA SER A 95 -10.47 4.29 3.43
C SER A 95 -8.97 4.22 3.47
N ASP A 96 -8.45 4.47 4.64
CA ASP A 96 -7.07 4.26 4.97
C ASP A 96 -6.93 2.90 5.66
N SER A 97 -6.53 1.89 4.90
CA SER A 97 -6.40 0.51 5.35
C SER A 97 -5.25 0.36 6.33
N ILE A 98 -5.35 -0.62 7.23
CA ILE A 98 -4.25 -0.99 8.10
C ILE A 98 -3.39 -2.06 7.40
N VAL A 99 -2.08 -1.84 7.40
CA VAL A 99 -1.07 -2.68 6.75
C VAL A 99 -0.19 -3.35 7.81
N ASP A 100 0.05 -4.65 7.62
CA ASP A 100 1.02 -5.44 8.39
C ASP A 100 1.89 -6.25 7.44
N VAL A 101 3.11 -5.79 7.19
CA VAL A 101 4.06 -6.39 6.24
C VAL A 101 5.50 -6.29 6.75
N ASP A 102 6.31 -7.27 6.39
CA ASP A 102 7.77 -7.27 6.53
C ASP A 102 8.34 -7.92 5.27
N VAL A 103 8.74 -7.09 4.31
CA VAL A 103 9.11 -7.55 2.95
C VAL A 103 10.24 -6.73 2.35
N SER A 104 11.10 -7.40 1.58
CA SER A 104 12.12 -6.76 0.73
C SER A 104 11.81 -7.01 -0.74
N LYS A 105 11.54 -5.94 -1.50
CA LYS A 105 11.17 -6.03 -2.92
C LYS A 105 11.63 -4.80 -3.70
N GLN A 106 11.64 -4.91 -5.03
CA GLN A 106 11.83 -3.75 -5.90
C GLN A 106 10.69 -2.74 -5.68
N ALA A 107 11.02 -1.45 -5.66
CA ALA A 107 10.08 -0.40 -5.26
C ALA A 107 8.72 -0.45 -6.01
N PRO A 108 8.67 -0.56 -7.35
CA PRO A 108 7.39 -0.62 -8.05
C PRO A 108 6.53 -1.81 -7.62
N GLU A 109 7.15 -2.98 -7.45
CA GLU A 109 6.46 -4.20 -7.03
C GLU A 109 5.98 -4.10 -5.57
N LEU A 110 6.80 -3.51 -4.70
CA LEU A 110 6.48 -3.31 -3.29
C LEU A 110 5.22 -2.43 -3.14
N VAL A 111 5.19 -1.27 -3.80
CA VAL A 111 4.07 -0.33 -3.71
C VAL A 111 2.80 -0.90 -4.36
N ALA A 112 2.93 -1.57 -5.50
CA ALA A 112 1.78 -2.17 -6.18
C ALA A 112 1.08 -3.27 -5.37
N ASN A 113 1.81 -3.93 -4.45
CA ASN A 113 1.30 -5.07 -3.69
C ASN A 113 1.21 -4.81 -2.18
N ILE A 114 1.33 -3.56 -1.74
CA ILE A 114 1.37 -3.23 -0.31
C ILE A 114 0.03 -3.46 0.40
N SER A 115 -1.07 -3.27 -0.32
CA SER A 115 -2.43 -3.50 0.18
C SER A 115 -3.22 -4.30 -0.85
N PRO A 116 -3.82 -5.44 -0.47
CA PRO A 116 -4.65 -6.22 -1.38
C PRO A 116 -6.05 -5.61 -1.61
N VAL A 117 -6.45 -4.62 -0.81
CA VAL A 117 -7.80 -4.04 -0.83
C VAL A 117 -7.85 -2.64 -1.42
N ASP A 118 -6.71 -1.98 -1.60
CA ASP A 118 -6.63 -0.61 -2.12
C ASP A 118 -6.22 -0.61 -3.59
N ASN A 119 -6.96 0.15 -4.39
CA ASN A 119 -6.66 0.32 -5.80
C ASN A 119 -5.58 1.38 -5.99
N LEU A 120 -4.32 0.95 -5.93
CA LEU A 120 -3.15 1.79 -6.17
C LEU A 120 -2.71 1.72 -7.62
N VAL A 121 -2.42 2.88 -8.20
CA VAL A 121 -1.80 2.99 -9.52
C VAL A 121 -0.41 3.59 -9.36
N VAL A 122 0.56 2.95 -10.01
CA VAL A 122 1.98 3.30 -9.90
C VAL A 122 2.50 3.65 -11.29
N ALA A 123 3.00 4.87 -11.46
CA ALA A 123 3.78 5.26 -12.63
C ALA A 123 5.27 5.19 -12.31
N TYR A 124 6.04 4.65 -13.25
CA TYR A 124 7.47 4.44 -13.11
C TYR A 124 8.20 4.78 -14.41
N VAL A 125 9.48 5.07 -14.27
CA VAL A 125 10.42 5.33 -15.38
C VAL A 125 11.70 4.56 -15.14
N ARG A 126 12.53 4.42 -16.17
CA ARG A 126 13.84 3.78 -16.01
C ARG A 126 14.74 4.59 -15.07
N SER A 127 15.37 3.89 -14.13
CA SER A 127 16.29 4.50 -13.18
C SER A 127 17.64 4.76 -13.86
N VAL A 128 18.19 5.95 -13.64
CA VAL A 128 19.55 6.30 -14.05
C VAL A 128 20.56 5.73 -13.05
N ASP A 129 20.20 5.73 -11.76
CA ASP A 129 21.05 5.25 -10.66
C ASP A 129 21.12 3.73 -10.59
N CYS A 130 20.10 3.04 -11.11
CA CYS A 130 20.03 1.59 -11.18
C CYS A 130 19.75 1.12 -12.62
N PRO A 131 20.81 0.87 -13.42
CA PRO A 131 20.66 0.42 -14.80
C PRO A 131 19.79 -0.83 -14.92
N GLY A 132 18.80 -0.78 -15.81
CA GLY A 132 17.87 -1.89 -16.04
C GLY A 132 16.76 -2.05 -15.00
N ARG A 133 16.67 -1.15 -14.02
CA ARG A 133 15.57 -1.11 -13.03
C ARG A 133 14.65 0.09 -13.27
N ASP A 134 13.44 0.00 -12.78
CA ASP A 134 12.46 1.08 -12.78
C ASP A 134 12.43 1.78 -11.42
N ARG A 135 12.24 3.10 -11.44
CA ARG A 135 11.98 3.93 -10.26
C ARG A 135 10.58 4.51 -10.34
N ILE A 136 9.93 4.62 -9.19
CA ILE A 136 8.59 5.22 -9.09
C ILE A 136 8.71 6.72 -9.29
N VAL A 137 7.78 7.31 -10.04
CA VAL A 137 7.66 8.77 -10.20
C VAL A 137 6.35 9.30 -9.63
N LYS A 138 5.29 8.50 -9.64
CA LYS A 138 3.99 8.91 -9.12
C LYS A 138 3.17 7.72 -8.64
N VAL A 139 2.44 7.91 -7.55
CA VAL A 139 1.48 6.94 -7.00
C VAL A 139 0.17 7.65 -6.73
N TRP A 140 -0.95 7.03 -7.12
CA TRP A 140 -2.28 7.55 -6.81
C TRP A 140 -3.28 6.45 -6.47
N THR A 141 -4.28 6.78 -5.65
CA THR A 141 -5.39 5.87 -5.35
C THR A 141 -6.56 6.12 -6.29
N LEU A 142 -7.22 5.04 -6.73
CA LEU A 142 -8.50 5.10 -7.41
C LEU A 142 -9.64 4.97 -6.39
N PRO A 143 -10.81 5.61 -6.64
CA PRO A 143 -11.98 5.42 -5.80
C PRO A 143 -12.41 3.96 -5.79
N ASN A 144 -12.56 3.38 -4.59
CA ASN A 144 -13.12 2.04 -4.44
C ASN A 144 -14.60 2.08 -4.80
N ALA A 145 -15.02 1.34 -5.84
CA ALA A 145 -16.39 1.32 -6.35
C ALA A 145 -17.44 0.94 -5.28
N ASN A 146 -17.05 0.22 -4.22
CA ASN A 146 -17.91 -0.13 -3.09
C ASN A 146 -18.25 1.05 -2.16
N ARG A 147 -17.65 2.23 -2.37
CA ARG A 147 -17.83 3.39 -1.49
C ARG A 147 -18.06 4.71 -2.21
N ALA A 148 -18.26 4.68 -3.53
CA ALA A 148 -18.98 5.79 -4.14
C ALA A 148 -20.32 5.91 -3.37
N PRO A 149 -20.75 7.12 -2.94
CA PRO A 149 -22.15 7.30 -2.57
C PRO A 149 -22.95 6.64 -3.68
N PRO A 150 -23.99 5.84 -3.37
CA PRO A 150 -24.75 5.18 -4.42
C PRO A 150 -25.04 6.27 -5.42
N ARG A 151 -24.40 6.18 -6.61
CA ARG A 151 -24.93 6.87 -7.76
C ARG A 151 -26.34 6.37 -7.72
N THR A 152 -27.30 7.26 -7.55
CA THR A 152 -28.66 6.95 -7.94
C THR A 152 -28.46 6.44 -9.35
N VAL A 153 -28.44 5.12 -9.48
CA VAL A 153 -28.63 4.48 -10.74
C VAL A 153 -30.04 4.94 -10.98
N ASP A 154 -30.15 6.08 -11.68
CA ASP A 154 -31.36 6.38 -12.40
C ASP A 154 -31.56 5.08 -13.16
N ALA A 155 -32.51 4.28 -12.67
CA ALA A 155 -32.68 2.92 -13.13
C ALA A 155 -32.68 3.05 -14.64
N SER A 156 -31.71 2.42 -15.32
CA SER A 156 -31.57 2.51 -16.78
C SER A 156 -33.00 2.48 -17.30
N PRO A 157 -33.52 3.59 -17.88
CA PRO A 157 -34.92 3.65 -18.22
C PRO A 157 -35.13 2.42 -19.08
N MET A 158 -36.00 1.50 -18.64
CA MET A 158 -36.29 0.29 -19.41
C MET A 158 -36.42 0.73 -20.86
N PRO A 159 -35.70 0.11 -21.81
CA PRO A 159 -35.56 0.65 -23.15
C PRO A 159 -36.95 0.96 -23.66
N ARG A 160 -37.26 2.26 -23.74
CA ARG A 160 -38.55 2.72 -24.21
C ARG A 160 -38.68 2.17 -25.62
N GLN A 161 -39.82 1.55 -25.91
CA GLN A 161 -40.08 1.14 -27.29
C GLN A 161 -40.02 2.39 -28.17
N LEU A 162 -39.07 2.39 -29.10
CA LEU A 162 -38.93 3.44 -30.09
C LEU A 162 -40.26 3.54 -30.85
N THR A 163 -40.72 4.77 -31.06
CA THR A 163 -41.83 5.04 -31.96
C THR A 163 -41.45 4.62 -33.38
N GLU A 164 -42.43 4.37 -34.24
CA GLU A 164 -42.17 4.02 -35.64
C GLU A 164 -41.36 5.09 -36.38
N ALA A 165 -41.52 6.36 -36.00
CA ALA A 165 -40.72 7.47 -36.52
C ALA A 165 -39.25 7.38 -36.10
N GLU A 166 -38.98 7.06 -34.83
CA GLU A 166 -37.60 6.89 -34.32
C GLU A 166 -36.93 5.65 -34.92
N LYS A 167 -37.67 4.54 -35.09
CA LYS A 167 -37.16 3.35 -35.78
C LYS A 167 -36.81 3.63 -37.24
N LYS A 168 -37.63 4.42 -37.93
CA LYS A 168 -37.35 4.85 -39.31
C LYS A 168 -36.07 5.68 -39.36
N LEU A 169 -35.94 6.67 -38.49
CA LEU A 169 -34.75 7.53 -38.43
C LEU A 169 -33.47 6.72 -38.18
N ALA A 170 -33.53 5.70 -37.31
CA ALA A 170 -32.40 4.82 -37.05
C ALA A 170 -32.00 4.00 -38.30
N ARG A 171 -32.97 3.43 -39.02
CA ARG A 171 -32.70 2.70 -40.28
C ARG A 171 -32.12 3.62 -41.35
N ASP A 172 -32.69 4.82 -41.52
CA ASP A 172 -32.22 5.80 -42.50
C ASP A 172 -30.76 6.24 -42.18
N GLY A 173 -30.43 6.40 -40.89
CA GLY A 173 -29.07 6.70 -40.43
C GLY A 173 -28.07 5.57 -40.69
N GLU A 174 -28.47 4.33 -40.42
CA GLU A 174 -27.63 3.15 -40.73
C GLU A 174 -27.40 3.00 -42.24
N GLU A 175 -28.43 3.21 -43.05
CA GLU A 175 -28.32 3.14 -44.51
C GLU A 175 -27.36 4.19 -45.05
N MET A 176 -27.44 5.43 -44.55
CA MET A 176 -26.51 6.50 -44.91
C MET A 176 -25.07 6.15 -44.52
N TYR A 177 -24.85 5.63 -43.32
CA TYR A 177 -23.54 5.19 -42.87
C TYR A 177 -22.97 4.08 -43.78
N ARG A 178 -23.75 3.03 -44.03
CA ARG A 178 -23.33 1.91 -44.89
C ARG A 178 -23.00 2.38 -46.31
N ARG A 179 -23.81 3.25 -46.90
CA ARG A 179 -23.55 3.85 -48.21
C ARG A 179 -22.24 4.64 -48.22
N ALA A 180 -22.00 5.46 -47.19
CA ALA A 180 -20.76 6.24 -47.07
C ALA A 180 -19.51 5.36 -46.92
N HIS A 181 -19.65 4.18 -46.33
CA HIS A 181 -18.57 3.23 -46.08
C HIS A 181 -18.52 2.06 -47.09
N GLY A 182 -19.30 2.09 -48.18
CA GLY A 182 -19.31 1.07 -49.22
C GLY A 182 -19.79 -0.32 -48.77
N MET A 183 -20.55 -0.38 -47.66
CA MET A 183 -21.09 -1.62 -47.12
C MET A 183 -22.39 -2.00 -47.86
N PRO A 184 -22.68 -3.30 -48.05
CA PRO A 184 -23.95 -3.74 -48.61
C PRO A 184 -25.11 -3.37 -47.67
N PRO A 185 -26.33 -3.18 -48.20
CA PRO A 185 -27.51 -2.95 -47.36
C PRO A 185 -27.69 -4.09 -46.37
N ALA A 186 -28.23 -3.79 -45.18
CA ALA A 186 -28.66 -4.84 -44.27
C ALA A 186 -29.79 -5.61 -44.96
N GLY A 187 -29.57 -6.90 -45.25
CA GLY A 187 -30.59 -7.74 -45.85
C GLY A 187 -31.73 -7.98 -44.87
N ASP A 188 -32.94 -8.15 -45.40
CA ASP A 188 -34.11 -8.55 -44.61
C ASP A 188 -33.93 -10.02 -44.17
N GLU A 189 -33.26 -10.25 -43.04
CA GLU A 189 -33.26 -11.55 -42.38
C GLU A 189 -34.64 -11.78 -41.75
N GLY A 190 -35.62 -12.14 -42.58
CA GLY A 190 -37.00 -12.30 -42.14
C GLY A 190 -37.96 -12.95 -43.12
N GLU A 191 -37.53 -13.49 -44.26
CA GLU A 191 -38.45 -14.20 -45.16
C GLU A 191 -37.80 -15.39 -45.88
N THR A 192 -37.45 -16.43 -45.10
CA THR A 192 -37.29 -17.79 -45.63
C THR A 192 -37.88 -18.81 -44.64
N ALA A 193 -39.19 -19.06 -44.76
CA ALA A 193 -39.80 -20.38 -44.57
C ALA A 193 -41.32 -20.31 -44.79
N LYS A 194 -41.77 -20.57 -46.02
CA LYS A 194 -42.98 -21.34 -46.24
C LYS A 194 -42.87 -22.15 -47.52
#